data_AF-A0A494C057-F1
#
_entry.id   AF-A0A494C057-F1
#
_cell.length_a   1.000
_cell.length_b   1.000
_cell.length_c   1.000
_cell.angle_alpha   90.00
_cell.angle_beta   90.00
_cell.angle_gamma   90.00
#
_symmetry.space_group_name_H-M   'P 1'
#
loop_
_entity.id
_entity.type
_entity.pdbx_description
1 polymer ?
#
loop_
_entity_poly.entity_id
_entity_poly.type
_entity_poly.pdbx_seq_one_letter_code
_entity_poly.pdbx_strand_id
1 'polypeptide(L)' 'MSLTKTERTIIVSMWAKISTQADTIGTETLERLFLSHPQTKTYFPHFDLHPGSAQL' A
#
# COMPACT_ATOMS: atom_id res chain seq x y z
N MET A 1 5.03 -3.17 24.33
CA MET A 1 5.12 -4.26 23.34
C MET A 1 5.89 -3.73 22.15
N SER A 2 7.03 -4.32 21.85
CA SER A 2 7.91 -3.91 20.74
C SER A 2 8.29 -5.15 19.94
N LEU A 3 8.56 -4.98 18.64
CA LEU A 3 8.98 -6.09 17.80
C LEU A 3 10.26 -6.75 18.33
N THR A 4 10.22 -8.06 18.48
CA THR A 4 11.35 -8.93 18.76
C THR A 4 12.39 -8.85 17.63
N LYS A 5 13.61 -9.29 17.90
CA LYS A 5 14.67 -9.36 16.88
C LYS A 5 14.25 -10.24 15.70
N THR A 6 13.58 -11.35 15.96
CA THR A 6 13.10 -12.30 14.93
C THR A 6 12.06 -11.66 14.02
N GLU A 7 11.05 -10.98 14.59
CA GLU A 7 10.00 -10.30 13.80
C GLU A 7 10.59 -9.22 12.89
N ARG A 8 11.55 -8.43 13.41
CA ARG A 8 12.26 -7.42 12.59
C ARG A 8 12.99 -8.05 11.42
N THR A 9 13.70 -9.17 11.64
CA THR A 9 14.40 -9.89 10.57
C THR A 9 13.43 -10.38 9.51
N ILE A 10 12.26 -10.90 9.90
CA ILE A 10 11.22 -11.36 8.96
C ILE A 10 10.69 -10.18 8.12
N ILE A 11 10.35 -9.06 8.75
CA ILE A 11 9.84 -7.88 8.04
C ILE A 11 10.86 -7.37 7.02
N VAL A 12 12.13 -7.23 7.42
CA VAL A 12 13.20 -6.74 6.53
C VAL A 12 13.44 -7.70 5.36
N SER A 13 13.47 -9.01 5.62
CA SER A 13 13.68 -10.01 4.56
C SER A 13 12.50 -10.10 3.59
N MET A 14 11.26 -9.88 4.06
CA MET A 14 10.09 -9.77 3.20
C MET A 14 10.13 -8.48 2.38
N TRP A 15 10.43 -7.34 3.02
CA TRP A 15 10.55 -6.04 2.35
C TRP A 15 11.60 -6.05 1.22
N ALA A 16 12.75 -6.66 1.47
CA ALA A 16 13.81 -6.81 0.46
C ALA A 16 13.30 -7.47 -0.84
N LYS A 17 12.39 -8.44 -0.73
CA LYS A 17 11.80 -9.13 -1.89
C LYS A 17 10.77 -8.28 -2.65
N ILE A 18 9.98 -7.47 -1.94
CA ILE A 18 8.89 -6.70 -2.54
C ILE A 18 9.30 -5.30 -2.98
N SER A 19 10.44 -4.80 -2.49
CA SER A 19 10.87 -3.41 -2.68
C SER A 19 10.95 -2.98 -4.15
N THR A 20 11.33 -3.88 -5.06
CA THR A 20 11.40 -3.59 -6.51
C THR A 20 10.03 -3.43 -7.18
N GLN A 21 8.96 -3.85 -6.50
CA GLN A 21 7.56 -3.77 -6.96
C GLN A 21 6.71 -2.93 -6.01
N ALA A 22 7.34 -2.14 -5.12
CA ALA A 22 6.64 -1.40 -4.08
C ALA A 22 5.60 -0.45 -4.66
N ASP A 23 5.89 0.21 -5.78
CA ASP A 23 4.96 1.12 -6.45
C ASP A 23 3.74 0.35 -6.97
N THR A 24 3.95 -0.73 -7.75
CA THR A 24 2.86 -1.56 -8.28
C THR A 24 1.97 -2.16 -7.19
N ILE A 25 2.59 -2.70 -6.13
CA ILE A 25 1.86 -3.27 -4.99
C ILE A 25 1.12 -2.16 -4.21
N GLY A 26 1.73 -0.97 -4.11
CA GLY A 26 1.15 0.21 -3.48
C GLY A 26 -0.11 0.67 -4.18
N THR A 27 -0.04 0.87 -5.50
CA THR A 27 -1.17 1.23 -6.36
C THR A 27 -2.31 0.22 -6.21
N GLU A 28 -2.01 -1.08 -6.34
CA GLU A 28 -3.02 -2.14 -6.18
C GLU A 28 -3.65 -2.13 -4.78
N THR A 29 -2.86 -1.86 -3.74
CA THR A 29 -3.34 -1.77 -2.36
C THR A 29 -4.31 -0.60 -2.20
N LEU A 30 -4.02 0.56 -2.78
CA LEU A 30 -4.90 1.72 -2.74
C LEU A 30 -6.19 1.49 -3.53
N GLU A 31 -6.09 0.90 -4.73
CA GLU A 31 -7.27 0.53 -5.52
C GLU A 31 -8.20 -0.39 -4.72
N ARG A 32 -7.65 -1.46 -4.12
CA ARG A 32 -8.41 -2.38 -3.25
C ARG A 32 -8.99 -1.67 -2.03
N LEU A 33 -8.24 -0.78 -1.39
CA LEU A 33 -8.71 0.01 -0.25
C LEU A 33 -9.94 0.84 -0.63
N PHE A 34 -9.88 1.55 -1.75
CA PHE A 34 -10.96 2.41 -2.21
C PHE A 34 -12.20 1.64 -2.69
N LEU A 35 -12.01 0.42 -3.21
CA LEU A 35 -13.11 -0.46 -3.58
C LEU A 35 -13.78 -1.09 -2.35
N SER A 36 -12.99 -1.60 -1.40
CA SER A 36 -13.50 -2.24 -0.18
C SER A 36 -14.01 -1.25 0.87
N HIS A 37 -13.44 -0.04 0.92
CA HIS A 37 -13.75 1.00 1.90
C HIS A 37 -13.92 2.37 1.23
N PRO A 38 -15.01 2.61 0.49
CA PRO A 38 -15.21 3.84 -0.29
C PRO A 38 -15.12 5.14 0.53
N GLN A 39 -15.43 5.10 1.83
CA GLN A 39 -15.32 6.24 2.74
C GLN A 39 -13.90 6.80 2.84
N THR A 40 -12.88 5.98 2.58
CA THR A 40 -11.47 6.41 2.61
C THR A 40 -11.12 7.35 1.46
N LYS A 41 -11.90 7.35 0.37
CA LYS A 41 -11.73 8.29 -0.75
C LYS A 41 -11.87 9.75 -0.31
N THR A 42 -12.59 10.02 0.78
CA THR A 42 -12.79 11.38 1.30
C THR A 42 -11.49 12.05 1.76
N TYR A 43 -10.44 11.27 2.08
CA TYR A 43 -9.11 11.79 2.39
C TYR A 43 -8.30 12.19 1.16
N PHE A 44 -8.76 11.85 -0.05
CA PHE A 44 -8.07 12.08 -1.32
C PHE A 44 -8.91 12.92 -2.30
N PRO A 45 -9.43 14.09 -1.91
CA PRO A 45 -10.37 14.86 -2.74
C PRO A 45 -9.72 15.48 -3.99
N HIS A 46 -8.38 15.53 -4.05
CA HIS A 46 -7.61 16.13 -5.14
C HIS A 46 -6.90 15.09 -6.03
N PHE A 47 -7.13 13.80 -5.79
CA PHE A 47 -6.57 12.73 -6.59
C PHE A 47 -7.62 12.23 -7.58
N ASP A 48 -7.19 11.92 -8.80
CA ASP A 48 -7.96 11.08 -9.69
C ASP A 48 -7.90 9.63 -9.20
N LEU A 49 -9.03 9.11 -8.71
CA LEU A 49 -9.15 7.77 -8.10
C LEU A 49 -9.76 6.74 -9.07
N HIS A 50 -9.83 7.05 -10.37
CA HIS A 50 -10.24 6.07 -11.36
C HIS A 50 -9.15 4.98 -11.53
N PRO A 51 -9.54 3.72 -11.83
CA PRO A 51 -8.59 2.64 -12.10
C PRO A 51 -7.57 3.04 -13.17
N GLY A 52 -6.29 2.82 -12.91
CA GLY A 52 -5.21 3.18 -13.84
C GLY A 52 -4.82 4.66 -13.87
N SER A 53 -5.32 5.47 -12.92
CA SER A 53 -4.82 6.83 -12.70
C SER A 53 -3.32 6.82 -12.34
N ALA A 54 -2.55 7.74 -12.92
CA ALA A 54 -1.14 7.92 -12.58
C ALA A 54 -0.92 8.52 -11.18
N GLN A 55 -2.00 8.95 -10.51
CA GLN A 55 -1.96 9.46 -9.14
C GLN A 55 -2.22 8.37 -8.08
N LEU A 56 -2.49 7.13 -8.51
CA LEU A 56 -2.69 5.97 -7.64
C LEU A 56 -1.44 5.09 -7.52
#